data_AF-A0A515KLQ6-F1
#
_entry.id   AF-A0A515KLQ6-F1
#
_cell.length_a   1.000
_cell.length_b   1.000
_cell.length_c   1.000
_cell.angle_alpha   90.00
_cell.angle_beta   90.00
_cell.angle_gamma   90.00
#
_symmetry.space_group_name_H-M   'P 1'
#
loop_
_entity.id
_entity.type
_entity.pdbx_description
1 polymer ?
#
loop_
_entity_poly.entity_id
_entity_poly.type
_entity_poly.pdbx_seq_one_letter_code
_entity_poly.pdbx_strand_id
1 'polypeptide(L)'
;MSVTASLDLLLSLLKPKPTQTEIDEWWSTVDSIAAGIDSFGKKGKNDLDDHRRLREALSDYTGAIANGVVNPDRSSVGRAIMSLRRSVEAGSIGVDGWPIKR
;
A
#
# COMPACT_ATOMS: atom_id res chain seq x y z
N MET A 1 -9.43 -11.16 -4.25
CA MET A 1 -8.97 -9.88 -4.85
C MET A 1 -7.63 -10.13 -5.54
N SER A 2 -7.16 -9.32 -6.48
CA SER A 2 -5.77 -9.35 -6.97
C SER A 2 -4.93 -8.29 -6.26
N VAL A 3 -3.62 -8.34 -6.42
CA VAL A 3 -2.68 -7.27 -6.01
C VAL A 3 -3.15 -5.89 -6.46
N THR A 4 -3.48 -5.79 -7.75
CA THR A 4 -3.96 -4.57 -8.36
C THR A 4 -5.26 -4.10 -7.70
N ALA A 5 -6.19 -5.01 -7.40
CA ALA A 5 -7.41 -4.67 -6.67
C ALA A 5 -7.15 -4.18 -5.24
N SER A 6 -6.16 -4.72 -4.54
CA SER A 6 -5.73 -4.21 -3.22
C SER A 6 -5.13 -2.81 -3.32
N LEU A 7 -4.38 -2.53 -4.38
CA LEU A 7 -3.83 -1.19 -4.65
C LEU A 7 -4.92 -0.19 -5.06
N ASP A 8 -5.91 -0.62 -5.85
CA ASP A 8 -7.09 0.17 -6.19
C ASP A 8 -7.94 0.46 -4.94
N LEU A 9 -8.07 -0.51 -4.02
CA LEU A 9 -8.73 -0.30 -2.73
C LEU A 9 -8.00 0.79 -1.91
N LEU A 10 -6.67 0.68 -1.76
CA LEU A 10 -5.88 1.71 -1.07
C LEU A 10 -6.08 3.11 -1.68
N LEU A 11 -6.07 3.21 -3.01
CA LEU A 11 -6.35 4.47 -3.72
C LEU A 11 -7.77 4.99 -3.42
N SER A 12 -8.77 4.11 -3.41
CA SER A 12 -10.16 4.49 -3.17
C SER A 12 -10.41 5.04 -1.76
N LEU A 13 -9.61 4.58 -0.80
CA LEU A 13 -9.74 4.95 0.59
C LEU A 13 -9.05 6.31 0.91
N LEU A 14 -8.21 6.86 0.01
CA LEU A 14 -7.52 8.15 0.19
C LEU A 14 -8.47 9.35 0.25
N LYS A 15 -9.01 9.60 1.44
CA LYS A 15 -9.96 10.68 1.73
C LYS A 15 -9.34 11.78 2.61
N PRO A 16 -9.87 13.02 2.59
CA PRO A 16 -9.38 14.13 3.40
C PRO A 16 -9.39 13.86 4.91
N LYS A 17 -10.26 12.95 5.35
CA LYS A 17 -10.45 12.53 6.73
C LYS A 17 -10.88 11.06 6.73
N PRO A 18 -9.94 10.11 6.65
CA PRO A 18 -10.28 8.70 6.82
C PRO A 18 -10.80 8.46 8.23
N THR A 19 -11.72 7.53 8.34
CA THR A 19 -12.18 6.96 9.61
C THR A 19 -11.15 5.96 10.15
N GLN A 20 -11.24 5.63 11.43
CA GLN A 20 -10.36 4.61 12.03
C GLN A 20 -10.46 3.27 11.28
N THR A 21 -11.67 2.88 10.87
CA THR A 21 -11.90 1.67 10.07
C THR A 21 -11.15 1.70 8.74
N GLU A 22 -11.15 2.83 8.03
CA GLU A 22 -10.41 2.96 6.76
C GLU A 22 -8.89 2.91 6.97
N ILE A 23 -8.40 3.45 8.09
CA ILE A 23 -7.00 3.33 8.49
C ILE A 23 -6.63 1.88 8.81
N ASP A 24 -7.50 1.16 9.53
CA ASP A 24 -7.30 -0.26 9.82
C ASP A 24 -7.32 -1.11 8.53
N GLU A 25 -8.19 -0.77 7.57
CA GLU A 25 -8.21 -1.38 6.24
C GLU A 25 -6.93 -1.10 5.43
N TRP A 26 -6.36 0.11 5.55
CA TRP A 26 -5.05 0.42 4.95
C TRP A 26 -3.97 -0.50 5.50
N TRP A 27 -3.86 -0.60 6.82
CA TRP A 27 -2.83 -1.42 7.45
C TRP A 27 -3.00 -2.90 7.12
N SER A 28 -4.24 -3.40 7.17
CA SER A 28 -4.57 -4.76 6.75
C SER A 28 -4.17 -5.05 5.30
N THR A 29 -4.38 -4.09 4.41
CA THR A 29 -3.99 -4.22 3.00
C THR A 29 -2.48 -4.20 2.82
N VAL A 30 -1.77 -3.32 3.52
CA VAL A 30 -0.29 -3.23 3.52
C VAL A 30 0.36 -4.49 4.08
N ASP A 31 -0.19 -5.08 5.13
CA ASP A 31 0.31 -6.33 5.69
C ASP A 31 0.03 -7.52 4.76
N SER A 32 -1.12 -7.52 4.07
CA SER A 32 -1.43 -8.51 3.05
C SER A 32 -0.46 -8.41 1.85
N ILE A 33 -0.10 -7.19 1.44
CA ILE A 33 0.96 -6.93 0.45
C ILE A 33 2.30 -7.51 0.94
N ALA A 34 2.67 -7.23 2.19
CA ALA A 34 3.93 -7.66 2.79
C ALA A 34 4.05 -9.20 2.81
N ALA A 35 2.99 -9.87 3.26
CA ALA A 35 2.93 -11.32 3.35
C ALA A 35 3.01 -11.98 1.96
N GLY A 36 2.44 -11.34 0.94
CA GLY A 36 2.63 -11.73 -0.46
C GLY A 36 4.09 -11.68 -0.86
N ILE A 37 4.73 -10.52 -0.72
CA ILE A 37 6.14 -10.30 -1.09
C ILE A 37 7.09 -11.28 -0.37
N ASP A 38 6.87 -11.53 0.94
CA ASP A 38 7.68 -12.46 1.72
C ASP A 38 7.54 -13.92 1.23
N SER A 39 6.32 -14.34 0.86
CA SER A 39 6.02 -15.70 0.40
C SER A 39 6.60 -16.05 -0.97
N PHE A 40 6.85 -15.07 -1.86
CA PHE A 40 7.49 -15.31 -3.16
C PHE A 40 9.00 -15.45 -3.10
N GLY A 41 9.60 -15.14 -1.95
CA GLY A 41 11.00 -15.38 -1.67
C GLY A 41 11.94 -14.42 -2.38
N LYS A 42 12.51 -13.47 -1.62
CA LYS A 42 13.83 -12.83 -1.78
C LYS A 42 14.25 -12.30 -3.17
N LYS A 43 13.40 -12.29 -4.19
CA LYS A 43 13.70 -11.72 -5.50
C LYS A 43 13.37 -10.24 -5.47
N GLY A 44 14.35 -9.47 -5.02
CA GLY A 44 14.49 -8.05 -5.31
C GLY A 44 14.51 -7.16 -4.07
N LYS A 45 15.65 -6.49 -3.86
CA LYS A 45 15.78 -5.39 -2.89
C LYS A 45 14.82 -4.24 -3.20
N ASN A 46 14.42 -4.08 -4.46
CA ASN A 46 13.54 -3.01 -4.92
C ASN A 46 12.10 -3.19 -4.41
N ASP A 47 11.65 -4.42 -4.24
CA ASP A 47 10.26 -4.75 -3.88
C ASP A 47 9.99 -4.51 -2.39
N LEU A 48 10.97 -4.85 -1.55
CA LEU A 48 10.97 -4.46 -0.13
C LEU A 48 11.08 -2.94 0.04
N ASP A 49 11.77 -2.25 -0.87
CA ASP A 49 11.89 -0.79 -0.83
C ASP A 49 10.59 -0.09 -1.23
N ASP A 50 9.88 -0.54 -2.28
CA ASP A 50 8.58 0.02 -2.67
C ASP A 50 7.51 -0.23 -1.59
N HIS A 51 7.52 -1.40 -0.93
CA HIS A 51 6.64 -1.68 0.21
C HIS A 51 6.94 -0.77 1.41
N ARG A 52 8.22 -0.61 1.74
CA ARG A 52 8.66 0.29 2.81
C ARG A 52 8.22 1.74 2.53
N ARG A 53 8.41 2.22 1.30
CA ARG A 53 7.96 3.55 0.87
C ARG A 53 6.45 3.73 1.01
N LEU A 54 5.65 2.71 0.66
CA LEU A 54 4.21 2.74 0.85
C LEU A 54 3.83 2.83 2.34
N ARG A 55 4.50 2.04 3.19
CA ARG A 55 4.28 2.04 4.64
C ARG A 55 4.62 3.40 5.26
N GLU A 56 5.76 3.98 4.89
CA GLU A 56 6.20 5.30 5.33
C GLU A 56 5.20 6.39 4.89
N ALA A 57 4.82 6.39 3.61
CA ALA A 57 3.86 7.38 3.08
C ALA A 57 2.50 7.29 3.80
N LEU A 58 1.99 6.10 4.07
CA LEU A 58 0.74 5.91 4.84
C LEU A 58 0.88 6.33 6.30
N SER A 59 2.04 6.07 6.93
CA SER A 59 2.32 6.51 8.30
C SER A 59 2.36 8.03 8.40
N ASP A 60 3.03 8.71 7.47
CA ASP A 60 3.08 10.17 7.42
C ASP A 60 1.69 10.77 7.16
N TYR A 61 0.93 10.15 6.26
CA TYR A 61 -0.43 10.56 5.94
C TYR A 61 -1.36 10.46 7.16
N THR A 62 -1.38 9.30 7.82
CA THR A 62 -2.19 9.06 9.04
C THR A 62 -1.75 9.96 10.20
N GLY A 63 -0.44 10.16 10.39
CA GLY A 63 0.09 11.08 11.39
C GLY A 63 -0.35 12.52 11.13
N ALA A 64 -0.33 12.98 9.88
CA ALA A 64 -0.80 14.32 9.54
C ALA A 64 -2.32 14.49 9.74
N ILE A 65 -3.12 13.45 9.48
CA ILE A 65 -4.56 13.44 9.82
C ILE A 65 -4.77 13.54 11.33
N ALA A 66 -4.03 12.75 12.12
CA ALA A 66 -4.11 12.74 13.57
C ALA A 66 -3.74 14.11 14.18
N ASN A 67 -2.80 14.82 13.55
CA ASN A 67 -2.41 16.18 13.93
C ASN A 67 -3.37 17.28 13.40
N GLY A 68 -4.49 16.91 12.77
CA GLY A 68 -5.51 17.85 12.32
C GLY A 68 -5.18 18.59 11.02
N VAL A 69 -4.20 18.11 10.24
CA VAL A 69 -3.87 18.69 8.93
C VAL A 69 -5.00 18.40 7.95
N VAL A 70 -5.69 19.44 7.50
CA VAL A 70 -6.91 19.36 6.66
C VAL A 70 -6.63 18.81 5.25
N ASN A 71 -5.37 18.71 4.84
CA ASN A 71 -5.01 18.15 3.53
C ASN A 71 -3.62 17.50 3.58
N PRO A 72 -3.50 16.32 4.19
CA PRO A 72 -2.22 15.62 4.24
C PRO A 72 -1.79 15.21 2.83
N ASP A 73 -0.50 14.98 2.61
CA ASP A 73 0.07 14.76 1.27
C ASP A 73 -0.36 13.40 0.67
N ARG A 74 -1.58 13.36 0.12
CA ARG A 74 -2.15 12.21 -0.61
C ARG A 74 -1.35 11.88 -1.86
N SER A 75 -0.67 12.86 -2.43
CA SER A 75 0.12 12.67 -3.64
C SER A 75 1.31 11.75 -3.37
N SER A 76 1.89 11.79 -2.18
CA SER A 76 2.96 10.87 -1.79
C SER A 76 2.46 9.44 -1.60
N VAL A 77 1.32 9.22 -0.96
CA VAL A 77 0.70 7.88 -0.86
C VAL A 77 0.29 7.35 -2.24
N GLY A 78 -0.41 8.16 -3.03
CA GLY A 78 -0.83 7.78 -4.39
C GLY A 78 0.35 7.45 -5.29
N ARG A 79 1.46 8.20 -5.20
CA ARG A 79 2.71 7.89 -5.93
C ARG A 79 3.33 6.57 -5.50
N ALA A 80 3.35 6.27 -4.19
CA ALA A 80 3.87 4.99 -3.69
C ALA A 80 3.02 3.81 -4.18
N ILE A 81 1.69 3.92 -4.13
CA ILE A 81 0.76 2.89 -4.64
C ILE A 81 0.97 2.68 -6.15
N MET A 82 1.07 3.76 -6.93
CA MET A 82 1.29 3.68 -8.38
C MET A 82 2.68 3.15 -8.75
N SER A 83 3.70 3.40 -7.92
CA SER A 83 5.04 2.80 -8.07
C SER A 83 4.96 1.29 -7.92
N LEU A 84 4.36 0.83 -6.81
CA LEU A 84 4.19 -0.59 -6.52
C LEU A 84 3.36 -1.28 -7.61
N ARG A 85 2.29 -0.61 -8.09
CA ARG A 85 1.47 -1.11 -9.19
C ARG A 85 2.27 -1.34 -10.46
N ARG A 86 3.14 -0.40 -10.84
CA ARG A 86 4.03 -0.57 -12.01
C ARG A 86 5.03 -1.69 -11.79
N SER A 87 5.60 -1.83 -10.60
CA SER A 87 6.51 -2.94 -10.26
C SER A 87 5.80 -4.30 -10.37
N VAL A 88 4.53 -4.38 -9.99
CA VAL A 88 3.65 -5.55 -10.19
C VAL A 88 3.36 -5.80 -11.67
N GLU A 89 2.90 -4.79 -12.42
CA GLU A 89 2.57 -4.92 -13.84
C GLU A 89 3.79 -5.24 -14.72
N ALA A 90 4.97 -4.77 -14.33
CA ALA A 90 6.24 -5.10 -14.98
C ALA A 90 6.74 -6.51 -14.65
N GLY A 91 6.03 -7.27 -13.80
CA GLY A 91 6.44 -8.59 -13.33
C GLY A 91 7.69 -8.56 -12.44
N SER A 92 8.06 -7.37 -11.92
CA SER A 92 9.15 -7.22 -10.96
C SER A 92 8.74 -7.73 -9.58
N ILE A 93 7.45 -7.56 -9.23
CA ILE A 93 6.81 -8.19 -8.07
C ILE A 93 6.03 -9.42 -8.56
N GLY A 94 6.39 -10.61 -8.08
CA GLY A 94 5.62 -11.83 -8.32
C GLY A 94 4.23 -11.73 -7.69
N VAL A 95 3.18 -12.00 -8.48
CA VAL A 95 1.77 -11.91 -8.04
C VAL A 95 1.09 -13.26 -7.79
N ASP A 96 1.76 -14.36 -8.16
CA ASP A 96 1.24 -15.74 -8.31
C ASP A 96 1.00 -16.56 -7.00
N GLY A 97 0.36 -15.98 -5.98
CA GLY A 97 0.53 -16.46 -4.59
C GLY A 97 0.44 -15.39 -3.50
N TRP A 98 0.04 -14.18 -3.86
CA TRP A 98 -0.31 -13.17 -2.88
C TRP A 98 -1.48 -13.73 -2.03
N PRO A 99 -1.43 -13.67 -0.69
CA PRO A 99 -2.48 -14.18 0.17
C PRO A 99 -3.63 -13.18 0.14
N ILE A 100 -4.37 -13.16 -0.96
CA ILE A 100 -5.57 -12.36 -1.00
C ILE A 100 -6.64 -13.14 -0.26
N LYS A 101 -6.84 -12.84 1.04
CA LYS A 101 -7.93 -13.41 1.83
C LYS A 101 -9.23 -13.27 1.02
N ARG A 102 -9.86 -14.42 0.76
CA ARG A 102 -11.24 -14.49 0.27
C ARG A 102 -12.20 -14.16 1.40
#